data_AF-A0A1C5W627-F1
#
_entry.id   AF-A0A1C5W627-F1
#
_cell.length_a   1.000
_cell.length_b   1.000
_cell.length_c   1.000
_cell.angle_alpha   90.00
_cell.angle_beta   90.00
_cell.angle_gamma   90.00
#
_symmetry.space_group_name_H-M   'P 1'
#
loop_
_entity.id
_entity.type
_entity.pdbx_description
1 polymer ?
#
loop_
_entity_poly.entity_id
_entity_poly.type
_entity_poly.pdbx_seq_one_letter_code
_entity_poly.pdbx_strand_id
1 'polypeptide(L)'
;MEKKKTSIVFTGDIGFDRYMDHRWEDEHLLSAPVLDFFHSADHTVANVEGALIDAKDDGSRGVFFHSMNPAATRVLKDIHADIWSIGNNHTMDAGREGVLSTKKIAEEMGCLTMGAGMNDTEASEPVYLDEAGGIGMFCVAYQAECIPATATEPGIFRWDDLDLIAKRIAEIKSRCRWCVIVSHGGEEFTSLPSPYTRDRYLKFLELGADVVVAHHPHVPENYELFDNGKAIFYSLGNFIFDTDYQRVHLYTDVGVLLKLIFTEEAIDFEAIGIRIIRGDERIDIAPLPAIFTDIPAAEYELLAPLSAKAFVAEDRRKMIYLEPERFTDASEDVWNGISGANSVCRFESQGRRDCPAVCSFQ
;
A
#
# COMPACT_ATOMS: atom_id res chain seq x y z
N MET A 1 -3.78 7.99 32.55
CA MET A 1 -5.08 8.52 32.10
C MET A 1 -5.27 8.01 30.69
N GLU A 2 -6.41 7.41 30.39
CA GLU A 2 -6.73 6.93 29.05
C GLU A 2 -6.78 8.14 28.10
N LYS A 3 -6.03 8.08 27.01
CA LYS A 3 -5.82 9.21 26.12
C LYS A 3 -7.03 9.33 25.19
N LYS A 4 -7.86 10.36 25.39
CA LYS A 4 -9.14 10.54 24.69
C LYS A 4 -9.04 10.95 23.22
N LYS A 5 -7.84 11.37 22.80
CA LYS A 5 -7.53 11.81 21.44
C LYS A 5 -6.18 11.25 21.07
N THR A 6 -6.05 10.70 19.87
CA THR A 6 -4.75 10.26 19.33
C THR A 6 -4.67 10.57 17.85
N SER A 7 -3.46 10.64 17.32
CA SER A 7 -3.20 10.94 15.92
C SER A 7 -2.21 9.96 15.33
N ILE A 8 -2.49 9.49 14.12
CA ILE A 8 -1.72 8.47 13.43
C ILE A 8 -1.36 9.00 12.04
N VAL A 9 -0.07 9.14 11.75
CA VAL A 9 0.41 9.46 10.40
C VAL A 9 0.64 8.17 9.62
N PHE A 10 0.24 8.17 8.35
CA PHE A 10 0.48 7.10 7.39
C PHE A 10 1.43 7.63 6.31
N THR A 11 2.49 6.86 6.05
CA THR A 11 3.41 7.14 4.94
C THR A 11 2.82 6.69 3.62
N GLY A 12 3.36 7.18 2.51
CA GLY A 12 3.30 6.43 1.24
C GLY A 12 4.21 5.19 1.25
N ASP A 13 4.42 4.61 0.09
CA ASP A 13 5.24 3.41 -0.11
C ASP A 13 6.73 3.67 0.17
N ILE A 14 7.38 2.75 0.89
CA ILE A 14 8.81 2.80 1.24
C ILE A 14 9.53 1.58 0.67
N GLY A 15 10.34 1.82 -0.35
CA GLY A 15 11.32 0.89 -0.94
C GLY A 15 12.63 1.62 -1.25
N PHE A 16 13.74 1.15 -0.68
CA PHE A 16 15.07 1.73 -0.89
C PHE A 16 15.82 1.09 -2.06
N ASP A 17 15.21 1.15 -3.24
CA ASP A 17 15.78 0.60 -4.47
C ASP A 17 16.42 1.66 -5.37
N ARG A 18 17.39 1.22 -6.16
CA ARG A 18 17.99 1.96 -7.29
C ARG A 18 18.40 3.38 -6.91
N TYR A 19 17.56 4.38 -7.20
CA TYR A 19 17.85 5.79 -6.93
C TYR A 19 17.76 6.11 -5.42
N MET A 20 16.98 5.32 -4.67
CA MET A 20 16.87 5.43 -3.22
C MET A 20 17.90 4.58 -2.46
N ASP A 21 18.63 3.70 -3.15
CA ASP A 21 19.67 2.88 -2.50
C ASP A 21 20.73 3.76 -1.82
N HIS A 22 21.17 3.36 -0.63
CA HIS A 22 22.05 4.10 0.27
C HIS A 22 21.58 5.50 0.71
N ARG A 23 20.41 5.99 0.27
CA ARG A 23 19.91 7.32 0.64
C ARG A 23 19.58 7.43 2.13
N TRP A 24 19.39 6.31 2.83
CA TRP A 24 19.30 6.26 4.30
C TRP A 24 20.56 6.80 5.02
N GLU A 25 21.68 6.98 4.31
CA GLU A 25 22.90 7.60 4.85
C GLU A 25 22.86 9.15 4.78
N ASP A 26 22.00 9.74 3.95
CA ASP A 26 21.85 11.19 3.84
C ASP A 26 20.99 11.74 4.98
N GLU A 27 21.60 12.49 5.89
CA GLU A 27 20.93 13.15 7.02
C GLU A 27 19.92 14.23 6.58
N HIS A 28 19.96 14.61 5.31
CA HIS A 28 19.04 15.54 4.68
C HIS A 28 18.14 14.87 3.62
N LEU A 29 18.00 13.54 3.68
CA LEU A 29 17.05 12.81 2.84
C LEU A 29 15.63 13.39 2.99
N LEU A 30 15.21 13.63 4.24
CA LEU A 30 13.91 14.21 4.57
C LEU A 30 14.09 15.67 4.96
N SER A 31 13.30 16.56 4.36
CA SER A 31 13.25 17.95 4.76
C SER A 31 12.72 18.10 6.20
N ALA A 32 13.11 19.19 6.89
CA ALA A 32 12.63 19.46 8.24
C ALA A 32 11.08 19.54 8.33
N PRO A 33 10.36 20.20 7.41
CA PRO A 33 8.90 20.23 7.47
C PRO A 33 8.23 18.86 7.31
N VAL A 34 8.85 17.93 6.58
CA VAL A 34 8.36 16.53 6.49
C VAL A 34 8.53 15.83 7.84
N LEU A 35 9.71 15.96 8.47
CA LEU A 35 9.96 15.40 9.81
C LEU A 35 9.00 16.01 10.86
N ASP A 36 8.79 17.32 10.82
CA ASP A 36 7.86 18.02 11.72
C ASP A 36 6.42 17.46 11.62
N PHE A 37 5.98 17.08 10.42
CA PHE A 37 4.66 16.48 10.23
C PHE A 37 4.54 15.13 10.94
N PHE A 38 5.53 14.24 10.78
CA PHE A 38 5.57 12.96 11.51
C PHE A 38 5.66 13.18 13.02
N HIS A 39 6.55 14.08 13.46
CA HIS A 39 6.79 14.35 14.89
C HIS A 39 5.62 15.07 15.57
N SER A 40 4.66 15.60 14.78
CA SER A 40 3.41 16.18 15.29
C SER A 40 2.35 15.13 15.68
N ALA A 41 2.55 13.86 15.31
CA ALA A 41 1.62 12.79 15.58
C ALA A 41 2.06 11.91 16.75
N ASP A 42 1.12 11.13 17.26
CA ASP A 42 1.38 10.20 18.36
C ASP A 42 1.96 8.86 17.89
N HIS A 43 1.55 8.43 16.69
CA HIS A 43 1.96 7.17 16.05
C HIS A 43 2.25 7.41 14.57
N THR A 44 3.13 6.58 14.00
CA THR A 44 3.42 6.55 12.57
C THR A 44 3.33 5.13 12.03
N VAL A 45 2.41 4.92 11.09
CA VAL A 45 2.26 3.71 10.30
C VAL A 45 3.07 3.86 9.01
N ALA A 46 4.12 3.06 8.87
CA ALA A 46 4.95 3.01 7.68
C ALA A 46 4.57 1.82 6.78
N ASN A 47 4.32 2.06 5.48
CA ASN A 47 4.26 0.96 4.50
C ASN A 47 5.69 0.55 4.12
N VAL A 48 6.20 -0.50 4.75
CA VAL A 48 7.54 -1.04 4.52
C VAL A 48 7.43 -2.07 3.39
N GLU A 49 7.60 -1.59 2.16
CA GLU A 49 7.28 -2.32 0.94
C GLU A 49 8.45 -3.17 0.46
N GLY A 50 8.89 -4.10 1.30
CA GLY A 50 10.01 -4.97 1.00
C GLY A 50 10.58 -5.66 2.22
N ALA A 51 11.17 -6.83 2.02
CA ALA A 51 11.85 -7.52 3.10
C ALA A 51 13.10 -6.74 3.56
N LEU A 52 13.21 -6.46 4.86
CA LEU A 52 14.41 -5.91 5.48
C LEU A 52 15.41 -7.04 5.75
N ILE A 53 16.34 -7.22 4.81
CA ILE A 53 17.33 -8.31 4.85
C ILE A 53 18.56 -7.93 4.03
N ASP A 54 19.74 -8.37 4.49
CA ASP A 54 20.96 -8.32 3.68
C ASP A 54 20.98 -9.50 2.69
N ALA A 55 20.06 -9.45 1.73
CA ALA A 55 19.97 -10.42 0.65
C ALA A 55 20.70 -9.86 -0.59
N LYS A 56 21.47 -10.72 -1.25
CA LYS A 56 21.99 -10.41 -2.59
C LYS A 56 21.00 -10.92 -3.61
N ASP A 57 20.56 -10.05 -4.50
CA ASP A 57 19.91 -10.47 -5.72
C ASP A 57 20.91 -11.25 -6.58
N ASP A 58 20.66 -12.54 -6.77
CA ASP A 58 21.44 -13.43 -7.61
C ASP A 58 20.83 -13.60 -9.01
N GLY A 59 19.79 -12.81 -9.33
CA GLY A 59 19.05 -12.83 -10.59
C GLY A 59 18.09 -14.01 -10.73
N SER A 60 17.94 -14.85 -9.69
CA SER A 60 17.06 -16.03 -9.73
C SER A 60 15.61 -15.75 -9.36
N ARG A 61 15.28 -14.51 -8.96
CA ARG A 61 14.01 -14.16 -8.29
C ARG A 61 13.13 -13.19 -9.08
N GLY A 62 13.37 -13.08 -10.38
CA GLY A 62 12.59 -12.26 -11.29
C GLY A 62 13.08 -10.82 -11.41
N VAL A 63 12.59 -10.11 -12.43
CA VAL A 63 13.06 -8.76 -12.80
C VAL A 63 12.64 -7.65 -11.83
N PHE A 64 11.67 -7.94 -10.95
CA PHE A 64 11.13 -7.01 -9.96
C PHE A 64 11.45 -7.42 -8.52
N PHE A 65 12.44 -8.30 -8.31
CA PHE A 65 12.88 -8.64 -6.95
C PHE A 65 13.27 -7.37 -6.18
N HIS A 66 12.68 -7.22 -4.99
CA HIS A 66 12.89 -6.08 -4.12
C HIS A 66 13.23 -6.54 -2.69
N SER A 67 14.24 -5.90 -2.11
CA SER A 67 14.57 -6.04 -0.69
C SER A 67 15.30 -4.80 -0.19
N MET A 68 15.12 -4.47 1.08
CA MET A 68 15.75 -3.31 1.69
C MET A 68 16.89 -3.72 2.62
N ASN A 69 18.01 -3.01 2.52
CA ASN A 69 19.10 -3.16 3.47
C ASN A 69 18.60 -2.80 4.89
N PRO A 70 18.86 -3.60 5.94
CA PRO A 70 18.47 -3.28 7.31
C PRO A 70 18.94 -1.90 7.80
N ALA A 71 19.99 -1.32 7.23
CA ALA A 71 20.42 0.05 7.53
C ALA A 71 19.37 1.12 7.20
N ALA A 72 18.44 0.83 6.27
CA ALA A 72 17.31 1.70 5.93
C ALA A 72 16.37 1.98 7.12
N THR A 73 16.37 1.12 8.16
CA THR A 73 15.62 1.34 9.40
C THR A 73 15.99 2.63 10.13
N ARG A 74 17.15 3.24 9.82
CA ARG A 74 17.48 4.59 10.26
C ARG A 74 16.37 5.59 9.92
N VAL A 75 15.83 5.52 8.70
CA VAL A 75 14.78 6.45 8.25
C VAL A 75 13.45 6.17 8.96
N LEU A 76 13.13 4.89 9.20
CA LEU A 76 11.95 4.50 9.99
C LEU A 76 12.05 5.07 11.43
N LYS A 77 13.26 5.08 12.00
CA LYS A 77 13.51 5.73 13.28
C LYS A 77 13.37 7.25 13.21
N ASP A 78 13.89 7.89 12.16
CA ASP A 78 13.85 9.35 12.02
C ASP A 78 12.40 9.88 11.89
N ILE A 79 11.49 9.12 11.28
CA ILE A 79 10.05 9.45 11.19
C ILE A 79 9.22 8.95 12.39
N HIS A 80 9.85 8.37 13.41
CA HIS A 80 9.19 7.73 14.56
C HIS A 80 8.14 6.66 14.16
N ALA A 81 8.43 5.85 13.13
CA ALA A 81 7.58 4.74 12.73
C ALA A 81 7.59 3.62 13.78
N ASP A 82 6.47 3.46 14.46
CA ASP A 82 6.25 2.47 15.51
C ASP A 82 5.30 1.34 15.10
N ILE A 83 4.66 1.46 13.94
CA ILE A 83 3.81 0.42 13.34
C ILE A 83 4.20 0.23 11.88
N TRP A 84 4.55 -0.99 11.48
CA TRP A 84 4.96 -1.30 10.12
C TRP A 84 3.90 -2.15 9.43
N SER A 85 3.32 -1.60 8.37
CA SER A 85 2.55 -2.38 7.40
C SER A 85 3.54 -3.11 6.51
N ILE A 86 3.57 -4.44 6.63
CA ILE A 86 4.45 -5.34 5.89
C ILE A 86 3.63 -6.36 5.10
N GLY A 87 2.35 -6.09 4.84
CA GLY A 87 1.52 -6.91 3.98
C GLY A 87 1.49 -6.34 2.58
N ASN A 88 2.47 -6.66 1.75
CA ASN A 88 2.59 -6.16 0.37
C ASN A 88 3.18 -7.23 -0.57
N ASN A 89 3.17 -6.94 -1.86
CA ASN A 89 3.68 -7.81 -2.92
C ASN A 89 5.17 -8.17 -2.71
N HIS A 90 6.00 -7.22 -2.27
CA HIS A 90 7.44 -7.41 -2.10
C HIS A 90 7.87 -8.07 -0.77
N THR A 91 6.93 -8.36 0.13
CA THR A 91 7.22 -8.96 1.44
C THR A 91 7.88 -10.35 1.31
N MET A 92 7.51 -11.09 0.26
CA MET A 92 7.91 -12.48 0.05
C MET A 92 9.02 -12.66 -0.99
N ASP A 93 9.57 -11.58 -1.54
CA ASP A 93 10.65 -11.62 -2.54
C ASP A 93 11.91 -12.30 -1.99
N ALA A 94 12.25 -11.99 -0.74
CA ALA A 94 13.33 -12.67 -0.02
C ALA A 94 12.90 -14.03 0.60
N GLY A 95 11.65 -14.44 0.40
CA GLY A 95 11.06 -15.66 0.92
C GLY A 95 10.92 -15.66 2.45
N ARG A 96 10.87 -16.86 3.03
CA ARG A 96 10.69 -17.08 4.49
C ARG A 96 11.67 -16.26 5.35
N GLU A 97 12.94 -16.23 4.96
CA GLU A 97 13.98 -15.52 5.70
C GLU A 97 13.76 -14.00 5.68
N GLY A 98 13.21 -13.46 4.57
CA GLY A 98 12.83 -12.05 4.46
C GLY A 98 11.77 -11.65 5.48
N VAL A 99 10.69 -12.44 5.58
CA VAL A 99 9.61 -12.20 6.54
C VAL A 99 10.13 -12.31 7.98
N LEU A 100 10.90 -13.35 8.27
CA LEU A 100 11.50 -13.55 9.60
C LEU A 100 12.42 -12.39 9.99
N SER A 101 13.32 -12.00 9.09
CA SER A 101 14.27 -10.90 9.31
C SER A 101 13.54 -9.59 9.58
N THR A 102 12.55 -9.25 8.74
CA THR A 102 11.76 -8.02 8.86
C THR A 102 11.03 -7.95 10.20
N LYS A 103 10.32 -9.03 10.59
CA LYS A 103 9.60 -9.08 11.87
C LYS A 103 10.54 -9.00 13.07
N LYS A 104 11.68 -9.69 13.01
CA LYS A 104 12.68 -9.66 14.08
C LYS A 104 13.28 -8.26 14.25
N ILE A 105 13.59 -7.58 13.16
CA ILE A 105 14.11 -6.20 13.21
C ILE A 105 13.07 -5.26 13.82
N ALA A 106 11.79 -5.38 13.41
CA ALA A 106 10.71 -4.60 14.00
C ALA A 106 10.59 -4.83 15.52
N GLU A 107 10.63 -6.10 15.96
CA GLU A 107 10.61 -6.46 17.38
C GLU A 107 11.79 -5.88 18.16
N GLU A 108 13.01 -5.96 17.63
CA GLU A 108 14.22 -5.39 18.25
C GLU A 108 14.16 -3.86 18.34
N MET A 109 13.43 -3.20 17.44
CA MET A 109 13.17 -1.76 17.47
C MET A 109 11.97 -1.37 18.36
N GLY A 110 11.22 -2.34 18.89
CA GLY A 110 10.00 -2.10 19.66
C GLY A 110 8.81 -1.67 18.82
N CYS A 111 8.84 -1.94 17.51
CA CYS A 111 7.79 -1.63 16.55
C CYS A 111 6.82 -2.81 16.41
N LEU A 112 5.56 -2.50 16.13
CA LEU A 112 4.53 -3.50 15.80
C LEU A 112 4.51 -3.75 14.29
N THR A 113 4.06 -4.94 13.87
CA THR A 113 3.91 -5.28 12.44
C THR A 113 2.52 -5.80 12.15
N MET A 114 2.00 -5.53 10.95
CA MET A 114 0.73 -6.10 10.47
C MET A 114 0.79 -6.48 8.99
N GLY A 115 -0.08 -7.40 8.57
CA GLY A 115 -0.30 -7.77 7.17
C GLY A 115 0.53 -8.94 6.65
N ALA A 116 1.55 -9.38 7.39
CA ALA A 116 2.31 -10.59 7.07
C ALA A 116 2.81 -11.31 8.32
N GLY A 117 2.98 -12.62 8.19
CA GLY A 117 3.35 -13.50 9.30
C GLY A 117 3.89 -14.84 8.81
N MET A 118 4.27 -15.69 9.76
CA MET A 118 4.78 -17.04 9.47
C MET A 118 3.69 -18.05 9.12
N ASN A 119 2.43 -17.63 9.24
CA ASN A 119 1.21 -18.34 8.92
C ASN A 119 0.05 -17.33 8.79
N ASP A 120 -1.12 -17.81 8.35
CA ASP A 120 -2.34 -17.02 8.16
C ASP A 120 -2.88 -16.35 9.44
N THR A 121 -2.65 -16.96 10.59
CA THR A 121 -3.09 -16.44 11.89
C THR A 121 -2.28 -15.21 12.28
N GLU A 122 -0.95 -15.28 12.17
CA GLU A 122 -0.04 -14.15 12.40
C GLU A 122 -0.22 -13.05 11.34
N ALA A 123 -0.36 -13.43 10.07
CA ALA A 123 -0.51 -12.45 8.99
C ALA A 123 -1.77 -11.59 9.14
N SER A 124 -2.84 -12.18 9.69
CA SER A 124 -4.12 -11.52 9.93
C SER A 124 -4.25 -10.89 11.33
N GLU A 125 -3.19 -10.92 12.15
CA GLU A 125 -3.24 -10.40 13.51
C GLU A 125 -3.37 -8.86 13.53
N PRO A 126 -4.39 -8.32 14.21
CA PRO A 126 -4.52 -6.87 14.33
C PRO A 126 -3.56 -6.27 15.37
N VAL A 127 -3.13 -5.04 15.10
CA VAL A 127 -2.51 -4.13 16.06
C VAL A 127 -3.60 -3.39 16.83
N TYR A 128 -3.35 -3.15 18.12
CA TYR A 128 -4.29 -2.46 19.01
C TYR A 128 -3.63 -1.28 19.72
N LEU A 129 -4.34 -0.16 19.76
CA LEU A 129 -3.98 1.03 20.55
C LEU A 129 -5.11 1.32 21.55
N ASP A 130 -4.79 1.46 22.83
CA ASP A 130 -5.74 1.71 23.93
C ASP A 130 -6.07 3.21 24.09
N GLU A 131 -6.30 3.88 22.97
CA GLU A 131 -6.48 5.33 22.88
C GLU A 131 -7.75 5.66 22.09
N ALA A 132 -8.36 6.81 22.36
CA ALA A 132 -9.59 7.25 21.69
C ALA A 132 -10.73 6.19 21.72
N GLY A 133 -10.85 5.46 22.83
CA GLY A 133 -11.83 4.37 22.99
C GLY A 133 -11.42 3.04 22.35
N GLY A 134 -10.15 2.91 21.96
CA GLY A 134 -9.57 1.73 21.33
C GLY A 134 -9.57 1.82 19.81
N ILE A 135 -8.42 1.56 19.20
CA ILE A 135 -8.23 1.47 17.75
C ILE A 135 -7.65 0.10 17.44
N GLY A 136 -8.31 -0.67 16.59
CA GLY A 136 -7.75 -1.89 16.01
C GLY A 136 -7.42 -1.69 14.54
N MET A 137 -6.25 -2.17 14.11
CA MET A 137 -5.76 -2.02 12.75
C MET A 137 -5.21 -3.33 12.22
N PHE A 138 -5.49 -3.66 10.97
CA PHE A 138 -4.83 -4.78 10.29
C PHE A 138 -4.60 -4.43 8.83
N CYS A 139 -3.64 -5.11 8.21
CA CYS A 139 -3.31 -4.92 6.80
C CYS A 139 -3.79 -6.10 5.96
N VAL A 140 -4.28 -5.81 4.75
CA VAL A 140 -4.59 -6.80 3.71
C VAL A 140 -3.86 -6.46 2.41
N ALA A 141 -3.58 -7.45 1.56
CA ALA A 141 -2.91 -7.22 0.28
C ALA A 141 -3.57 -7.94 -0.90
N TYR A 142 -3.40 -7.39 -2.11
CA TYR A 142 -3.97 -7.95 -3.34
C TYR A 142 -3.30 -9.27 -3.72
N GLN A 143 -4.06 -10.37 -3.65
CA GLN A 143 -3.55 -11.73 -3.91
C GLN A 143 -2.93 -11.94 -5.30
N ALA A 144 -3.36 -11.21 -6.34
CA ALA A 144 -2.87 -11.46 -7.70
C ALA A 144 -1.35 -11.26 -7.83
N GLU A 145 -0.79 -10.40 -6.99
CA GLU A 145 0.62 -10.01 -7.01
C GLU A 145 1.36 -10.41 -5.73
N CYS A 146 0.67 -11.01 -4.77
CA CYS A 146 1.24 -11.35 -3.48
C CYS A 146 1.23 -12.86 -3.20
N ILE A 147 2.21 -13.33 -2.44
CA ILE A 147 2.24 -14.71 -1.93
C ILE A 147 1.48 -14.76 -0.60
N PRO A 148 0.30 -15.40 -0.53
CA PRO A 148 -0.53 -15.43 0.68
C PRO A 148 0.06 -16.37 1.72
N ALA A 149 -0.05 -16.00 2.99
CA ALA A 149 0.23 -16.92 4.08
C ALA A 149 -0.72 -18.12 4.03
N THR A 150 -0.23 -19.27 4.48
CA THR A 150 -1.06 -20.47 4.70
C THR A 150 -1.01 -20.84 6.18
N ALA A 151 -1.66 -21.93 6.57
CA ALA A 151 -1.56 -22.43 7.94
C ALA A 151 -0.11 -22.75 8.39
N THR A 152 0.82 -22.99 7.46
CA THR A 152 2.20 -23.40 7.77
C THR A 152 3.31 -22.62 7.07
N GLU A 153 2.97 -21.86 6.02
CA GLU A 153 3.92 -21.08 5.23
C GLU A 153 3.71 -19.58 5.41
N PRO A 154 4.81 -18.80 5.41
CA PRO A 154 4.75 -17.36 5.57
C PRO A 154 4.11 -16.70 4.35
N GLY A 155 3.63 -15.49 4.55
CA GLY A 155 3.11 -14.65 3.48
C GLY A 155 2.20 -13.57 4.03
N ILE A 156 1.41 -12.99 3.13
CA ILE A 156 0.53 -11.87 3.46
C ILE A 156 -0.89 -12.31 3.82
N PHE A 157 -1.62 -11.41 4.48
CA PHE A 157 -3.06 -11.54 4.67
C PHE A 157 -3.80 -11.02 3.45
N ARG A 158 -4.45 -11.95 2.76
CA ARG A 158 -5.12 -11.71 1.47
C ARG A 158 -6.42 -10.92 1.61
N TRP A 159 -6.60 -9.91 0.77
CA TRP A 159 -7.78 -9.03 0.79
C TRP A 159 -9.10 -9.69 0.31
N ASP A 160 -9.02 -10.91 -0.23
CA ASP A 160 -10.14 -11.66 -0.80
C ASP A 160 -10.74 -12.69 0.16
N ASP A 161 -10.09 -12.94 1.30
CA ASP A 161 -10.64 -13.74 2.39
C ASP A 161 -11.64 -12.91 3.23
N LEU A 162 -12.78 -12.61 2.61
CA LEU A 162 -13.83 -11.80 3.23
C LEU A 162 -14.36 -12.40 4.54
N ASP A 163 -14.31 -13.72 4.69
CA ASP A 163 -14.77 -14.40 5.90
C ASP A 163 -13.81 -14.14 7.08
N LEU A 164 -12.50 -14.24 6.86
CA LEU A 164 -11.51 -13.92 7.90
C LEU A 164 -11.47 -12.42 8.18
N ILE A 165 -11.58 -11.57 7.15
CA ILE A 165 -11.67 -10.11 7.30
C ILE A 165 -12.88 -9.74 8.16
N ALA A 166 -14.06 -10.30 7.89
CA ALA A 166 -15.25 -10.06 8.69
C ALA A 166 -15.06 -10.48 10.16
N LYS A 167 -14.37 -11.60 10.41
CA LYS A 167 -14.03 -12.04 11.78
C LYS A 167 -13.09 -11.07 12.48
N ARG A 168 -12.03 -10.60 11.82
CA ARG A 168 -11.09 -9.62 12.39
C ARG A 168 -11.76 -8.28 12.68
N ILE A 169 -12.62 -7.80 11.78
CA ILE A 169 -13.43 -6.60 12.01
C ILE A 169 -14.32 -6.80 13.23
N ALA A 170 -15.06 -7.91 13.32
CA ALA A 170 -15.92 -8.20 14.47
C ALA A 170 -15.12 -8.29 15.79
N GLU A 171 -13.94 -8.91 15.76
CA GLU A 171 -13.02 -8.98 16.90
C GLU A 171 -12.61 -7.58 17.37
N ILE A 172 -12.17 -6.71 16.44
CA ILE A 172 -11.81 -5.33 16.74
C ILE A 172 -13.01 -4.57 17.32
N LYS A 173 -14.16 -4.61 16.64
CA LYS A 173 -15.37 -3.86 17.07
C LYS A 173 -15.95 -4.36 18.40
N SER A 174 -15.55 -5.54 18.89
CA SER A 174 -15.97 -6.02 20.21
C SER A 174 -15.25 -5.34 21.38
N ARG A 175 -14.10 -4.71 21.13
CA ARG A 175 -13.25 -4.07 22.17
C ARG A 175 -12.76 -2.67 21.84
N CYS A 176 -12.80 -2.28 20.58
CA CYS A 176 -12.29 -1.00 20.08
C CYS A 176 -13.43 -0.17 19.48
N ARG A 177 -13.36 1.14 19.69
CA ARG A 177 -14.23 2.11 19.04
C ARG A 177 -14.03 2.11 17.53
N TRP A 178 -12.77 2.07 17.08
CA TRP A 178 -12.38 2.25 15.69
C TRP A 178 -11.73 1.00 15.09
N CYS A 179 -12.02 0.72 13.83
CA CYS A 179 -11.42 -0.31 13.01
C CYS A 179 -10.85 0.31 11.73
N VAL A 180 -9.53 0.26 11.57
CA VAL A 180 -8.81 0.75 10.39
C VAL A 180 -8.29 -0.45 9.60
N ILE A 181 -8.50 -0.44 8.29
CA ILE A 181 -7.83 -1.39 7.39
C ILE A 181 -6.77 -0.63 6.63
N VAL A 182 -5.54 -1.12 6.72
CA VAL A 182 -4.48 -0.74 5.79
C VAL A 182 -4.54 -1.71 4.61
N SER A 183 -4.48 -1.21 3.38
CA SER A 183 -4.57 -2.06 2.20
C SER A 183 -3.40 -1.81 1.27
N HIS A 184 -2.73 -2.88 0.85
CA HIS A 184 -1.75 -2.82 -0.21
C HIS A 184 -2.35 -3.46 -1.47
N GLY A 185 -2.99 -2.64 -2.29
CA GLY A 185 -3.73 -3.13 -3.46
C GLY A 185 -4.40 -2.00 -4.23
N GLY A 186 -4.81 -2.33 -5.44
CA GLY A 186 -5.22 -1.35 -6.45
C GLY A 186 -4.48 -1.62 -7.74
N GLU A 187 -4.66 -0.75 -8.71
CA GLU A 187 -4.00 -0.84 -10.00
C GLU A 187 -2.75 0.06 -10.03
N GLU A 188 -1.59 -0.49 -10.36
CA GLU A 188 -0.34 0.27 -10.41
C GLU A 188 -0.46 1.50 -11.35
N PHE A 189 0.02 2.64 -10.89
CA PHE A 189 0.22 3.89 -11.63
C PHE A 189 -1.04 4.56 -12.19
N THR A 190 -2.23 4.08 -11.85
CA THR A 190 -3.49 4.77 -12.17
C THR A 190 -3.84 5.77 -11.08
N SER A 191 -4.27 6.98 -11.45
CA SER A 191 -4.64 8.02 -10.48
C SER A 191 -6.13 7.99 -10.08
N LEU A 192 -6.83 6.90 -10.36
CA LEU A 192 -8.22 6.66 -9.98
C LEU A 192 -8.40 5.16 -9.77
N PRO A 193 -9.03 4.73 -8.68
CA PRO A 193 -9.22 3.32 -8.42
C PRO A 193 -10.09 2.69 -9.50
N SER A 194 -9.88 1.41 -9.81
CA SER A 194 -10.82 0.67 -10.65
C SER A 194 -12.14 0.44 -9.89
N PRO A 195 -13.26 0.16 -10.61
CA PRO A 195 -14.51 -0.24 -9.96
C PRO A 195 -14.34 -1.45 -9.05
N TYR A 196 -13.46 -2.39 -9.41
CA TYR A 196 -13.19 -3.57 -8.61
C TYR A 196 -12.48 -3.23 -7.29
N THR A 197 -11.46 -2.38 -7.33
CA THR A 197 -10.75 -1.89 -6.13
C THR A 197 -11.67 -1.07 -5.23
N ARG A 198 -12.49 -0.20 -5.84
CA ARG A 198 -13.50 0.56 -5.10
C ARG A 198 -14.53 -0.32 -4.41
N ASP A 199 -15.12 -1.27 -5.13
CA ASP A 199 -16.11 -2.19 -4.55
C ASP A 199 -15.51 -3.03 -3.41
N ARG A 200 -14.23 -3.40 -3.50
CA ARG A 200 -13.51 -4.08 -2.42
C ARG A 200 -13.46 -3.24 -1.15
N TYR A 201 -13.07 -1.97 -1.23
CA TYR A 201 -12.93 -1.11 -0.06
C TYR A 201 -14.29 -0.71 0.52
N LEU A 202 -15.30 -0.48 -0.34
CA LEU A 202 -16.68 -0.34 0.10
C LEU A 202 -17.14 -1.59 0.87
N LYS A 203 -16.78 -2.79 0.40
CA LYS A 203 -17.14 -4.03 1.08
C LYS A 203 -16.56 -4.11 2.49
N PHE A 204 -15.34 -3.61 2.71
CA PHE A 204 -14.75 -3.55 4.04
C PHE A 204 -15.52 -2.61 4.97
N LEU A 205 -15.94 -1.44 4.48
CA LEU A 205 -16.79 -0.53 5.25
C LEU A 205 -18.15 -1.17 5.58
N GLU A 206 -18.76 -1.91 4.66
CA GLU A 206 -20.00 -2.67 4.90
C GLU A 206 -19.83 -3.73 6.00
N LEU A 207 -18.67 -4.40 6.04
CA LEU A 207 -18.36 -5.40 7.06
C LEU A 207 -18.10 -4.81 8.46
N GLY A 208 -17.91 -3.48 8.55
CA GLY A 208 -17.81 -2.76 9.83
C GLY A 208 -16.51 -2.01 10.06
N ALA A 209 -15.59 -1.97 9.09
CA ALA A 209 -14.44 -1.07 9.15
C ALA A 209 -14.90 0.39 9.13
N ASP A 210 -14.16 1.27 9.80
CA ASP A 210 -14.47 2.71 9.86
C ASP A 210 -13.63 3.48 8.83
N VAL A 211 -12.37 3.11 8.62
CA VAL A 211 -11.48 3.74 7.63
C VAL A 211 -10.68 2.69 6.86
N VAL A 212 -10.47 2.94 5.56
CA VAL A 212 -9.48 2.24 4.74
C VAL A 212 -8.39 3.23 4.32
N VAL A 213 -7.12 2.91 4.57
CA VAL A 213 -5.96 3.65 4.07
C VAL A 213 -5.17 2.73 3.15
N ALA A 214 -5.02 3.09 1.88
CA ALA A 214 -4.45 2.22 0.88
C ALA A 214 -3.13 2.75 0.27
N HIS A 215 -2.39 1.78 -0.28
CA HIS A 215 -1.03 1.80 -0.82
C HIS A 215 -1.01 0.92 -2.07
N HIS A 216 0.13 0.82 -2.78
CA HIS A 216 0.42 0.00 -3.97
C HIS A 216 0.36 0.71 -5.32
N PRO A 217 -0.60 1.60 -5.63
CA PRO A 217 -0.61 2.26 -6.94
C PRO A 217 0.65 3.09 -7.25
N HIS A 218 1.52 3.36 -6.27
CA HIS A 218 2.73 4.20 -6.38
C HIS A 218 2.47 5.65 -6.84
N VAL A 219 1.21 6.03 -7.01
CA VAL A 219 0.74 7.39 -7.30
C VAL A 219 -0.40 7.74 -6.35
N PRO A 220 -0.56 9.02 -5.96
CA PRO A 220 -1.70 9.43 -5.15
C PRO A 220 -3.01 9.27 -5.90
N GLU A 221 -4.03 8.82 -5.19
CA GLU A 221 -5.41 8.73 -5.68
C GLU A 221 -6.34 9.62 -4.82
N ASN A 222 -7.62 9.67 -5.19
CA ASN A 222 -8.64 10.39 -4.44
C ASN A 222 -8.96 9.74 -3.09
N TYR A 223 -9.84 10.38 -2.33
CA TYR A 223 -10.48 9.79 -1.17
C TYR A 223 -12.01 9.91 -1.27
N GLU A 224 -12.72 9.17 -0.42
CA GLU A 224 -14.17 9.24 -0.27
C GLU A 224 -14.53 9.39 1.20
N LEU A 225 -15.33 10.42 1.51
CA LEU A 225 -15.95 10.61 2.82
C LEU A 225 -17.42 10.21 2.79
N PHE A 226 -17.89 9.60 3.87
CA PHE A 226 -19.26 9.12 4.00
C PHE A 226 -19.99 9.83 5.15
N ASP A 227 -21.30 10.06 5.00
CA ASP A 227 -22.14 10.76 5.99
C ASP A 227 -22.12 10.13 7.39
N ASN A 228 -21.78 8.85 7.49
CA ASN A 228 -21.65 8.11 8.75
C ASN A 228 -20.26 8.22 9.40
N GLY A 229 -19.40 9.12 8.90
CA GLY A 229 -18.05 9.36 9.42
C GLY A 229 -17.01 8.34 8.97
N LYS A 230 -17.33 7.46 8.01
CA LYS A 230 -16.38 6.53 7.40
C LYS A 230 -15.55 7.22 6.31
N ALA A 231 -14.40 6.66 5.99
CA ALA A 231 -13.55 7.17 4.92
C ALA A 231 -12.78 6.07 4.17
N ILE A 232 -12.45 6.32 2.91
CA ILE A 232 -11.50 5.54 2.12
C ILE A 232 -10.47 6.49 1.54
N PHE A 233 -9.19 6.21 1.74
CA PHE A 233 -8.07 6.88 1.08
C PHE A 233 -7.42 5.87 0.13
N TYR A 234 -7.57 6.06 -1.19
CA TYR A 234 -7.33 4.99 -2.15
C TYR A 234 -5.86 4.72 -2.47
N SER A 235 -5.01 5.74 -2.39
CA SER A 235 -3.56 5.60 -2.47
C SER A 235 -2.88 6.85 -1.98
N LEU A 236 -1.82 6.68 -1.18
CA LEU A 236 -0.95 7.76 -0.73
C LEU A 236 0.25 8.00 -1.68
N GLY A 237 0.45 7.13 -2.68
CA GLY A 237 1.60 7.14 -3.57
C GLY A 237 2.92 6.81 -2.85
N ASN A 238 4.03 7.14 -3.48
CA ASN A 238 5.36 6.87 -2.93
C ASN A 238 5.74 7.89 -1.83
N PHE A 239 6.31 7.38 -0.73
CA PHE A 239 7.06 8.22 0.20
C PHE A 239 8.55 8.19 -0.15
N ILE A 240 9.13 7.00 -0.21
CA ILE A 240 10.53 6.77 -0.58
C ILE A 240 10.55 5.52 -1.46
N PHE A 241 10.33 5.69 -2.76
CA PHE A 241 10.46 4.61 -3.73
C PHE A 241 10.69 5.27 -5.08
N ASP A 242 11.79 4.91 -5.78
CA ASP A 242 12.04 5.42 -7.12
C ASP A 242 12.98 4.47 -7.88
N THR A 243 12.46 3.82 -8.93
CA THR A 243 13.19 2.89 -9.80
C THR A 243 13.07 3.31 -11.25
N ASP A 244 13.82 2.67 -12.15
CA ASP A 244 13.65 2.89 -13.60
C ASP A 244 12.23 2.56 -14.06
N TYR A 245 11.60 1.53 -13.48
CA TYR A 245 10.22 1.17 -13.74
C TYR A 245 9.28 2.30 -13.28
N GLN A 246 9.39 2.77 -12.04
CA GLN A 246 8.53 3.86 -11.56
C GLN A 246 8.71 5.16 -12.37
N ARG A 247 9.93 5.45 -12.84
CA ARG A 247 10.23 6.67 -13.63
C ARG A 247 9.62 6.70 -15.02
N VAL A 248 9.18 5.56 -15.59
CA VAL A 248 8.44 5.57 -16.88
C VAL A 248 6.94 5.91 -16.72
N HIS A 249 6.46 5.86 -15.48
CA HIS A 249 5.09 6.20 -15.11
C HIS A 249 4.99 7.65 -14.62
N LEU A 250 3.81 8.24 -14.77
CA LEU A 250 3.58 9.62 -14.36
C LEU A 250 3.30 9.70 -12.86
N TYR A 251 3.71 10.80 -12.23
CA TYR A 251 3.37 11.15 -10.85
C TYR A 251 3.89 10.22 -9.75
N THR A 252 4.77 9.27 -10.07
CA THR A 252 5.44 8.39 -9.09
C THR A 252 6.44 9.12 -8.19
N ASP A 253 6.77 10.36 -8.52
CA ASP A 253 7.55 11.28 -7.68
C ASP A 253 6.67 12.04 -6.67
N VAL A 254 5.34 11.93 -6.74
CA VAL A 254 4.42 12.66 -5.86
C VAL A 254 3.83 11.70 -4.83
N GLY A 255 3.73 12.17 -3.58
CA GLY A 255 3.13 11.41 -2.49
C GLY A 255 2.27 12.27 -1.58
N VAL A 256 1.53 11.61 -0.70
CA VAL A 256 0.73 12.22 0.36
C VAL A 256 1.11 11.61 1.70
N LEU A 257 1.30 12.45 2.71
CA LEU A 257 1.33 12.01 4.10
C LEU A 257 -0.02 12.33 4.72
N LEU A 258 -0.69 11.29 5.23
CA LEU A 258 -2.03 11.39 5.79
C LEU A 258 -1.96 11.25 7.31
N LYS A 259 -2.54 12.18 8.05
CA LYS A 259 -2.65 12.12 9.50
C LYS A 259 -4.12 11.99 9.89
N LEU A 260 -4.50 10.82 10.38
CA LEU A 260 -5.82 10.60 10.95
C LEU A 260 -5.83 11.01 12.42
N ILE A 261 -6.89 11.71 12.84
CA ILE A 261 -7.07 12.25 14.18
C ILE A 261 -8.31 11.61 14.77
N PHE A 262 -8.11 10.73 15.76
CA PHE A 262 -9.17 9.97 16.40
C PHE A 262 -9.57 10.61 17.72
N THR A 263 -10.89 10.66 17.97
CA THR A 263 -11.52 10.91 19.28
C THR A 263 -12.45 9.74 19.60
N GLU A 264 -13.09 9.71 20.76
CA GLU A 264 -14.09 8.66 21.04
C GLU A 264 -15.34 8.81 20.14
N GLU A 265 -15.57 10.01 19.59
CA GLU A 265 -16.78 10.36 18.87
C GLU A 265 -16.61 10.40 17.34
N ALA A 266 -15.48 10.90 16.86
CA ALA A 266 -15.24 11.19 15.44
C ALA A 266 -13.79 10.93 15.01
N ILE A 267 -13.61 10.82 13.68
CA ILE A 267 -12.34 10.83 12.98
C ILE A 267 -12.27 12.11 12.15
N ASP A 268 -11.16 12.82 12.24
CA ASP A 268 -10.80 13.94 11.37
C ASP A 268 -9.46 13.63 10.69
N PHE A 269 -9.02 14.43 9.71
CA PHE A 269 -7.72 14.23 9.09
C PHE A 269 -7.04 15.52 8.63
N GLU A 270 -5.72 15.45 8.58
CA GLU A 270 -4.86 16.43 7.93
C GLU A 270 -3.99 15.70 6.90
N ALA A 271 -3.65 16.36 5.79
CA ALA A 271 -2.74 15.79 4.80
C ALA A 271 -1.79 16.86 4.25
N ILE A 272 -0.58 16.43 3.90
CA ILE A 272 0.38 17.25 3.17
C ILE A 272 0.85 16.53 1.91
N GLY A 273 1.12 17.30 0.86
CA GLY A 273 1.79 16.80 -0.33
C GLY A 273 3.29 16.73 -0.10
N ILE A 274 3.92 15.71 -0.67
CA ILE A 274 5.37 15.55 -0.72
C ILE A 274 5.80 15.24 -2.14
N ARG A 275 7.08 15.46 -2.43
CA ARG A 275 7.69 15.05 -3.68
C ARG A 275 9.10 14.50 -3.48
N ILE A 276 9.40 13.45 -4.22
CA ILE A 276 10.76 12.98 -4.48
C ILE A 276 11.39 13.93 -5.50
N ILE A 277 12.35 14.75 -5.04
CA ILE A 277 13.10 15.67 -5.89
C ILE A 277 14.17 14.89 -6.65
N ARG A 278 13.78 14.32 -7.79
CA ARG A 278 14.68 13.55 -8.68
C ARG A 278 15.91 14.36 -9.09
N GLY A 279 17.08 13.75 -9.03
CA GLY A 279 18.40 14.36 -9.22
C GLY A 279 19.13 14.65 -7.91
N ASP A 280 18.40 15.07 -6.86
CA ASP A 280 18.92 15.15 -5.49
C ASP A 280 18.47 13.96 -4.63
N GLU A 281 17.42 13.24 -5.06
CA GLU A 281 16.83 12.08 -4.38
C GLU A 281 16.53 12.41 -2.90
N ARG A 282 15.85 13.54 -2.70
CA ARG A 282 15.38 14.04 -1.39
C ARG A 282 13.86 14.19 -1.38
N ILE A 283 13.27 14.08 -0.21
CA ILE A 283 11.83 14.21 -0.01
C ILE A 283 11.55 15.56 0.66
N ASP A 284 10.79 16.40 -0.04
CA ASP A 284 10.40 17.73 0.43
C ASP A 284 8.89 17.93 0.30
N ILE A 285 8.36 18.93 1.01
CA ILE A 285 6.95 19.32 0.89
C ILE A 285 6.67 19.82 -0.51
N ALA A 286 5.53 19.39 -1.04
CA ALA A 286 4.95 19.86 -2.28
C ALA A 286 3.49 20.30 -2.04
N PRO A 287 2.89 21.05 -2.98
CA PRO A 287 1.43 21.24 -2.95
C PRO A 287 0.73 19.88 -2.90
N LEU A 288 -0.33 19.78 -2.08
CA LEU A 288 -1.18 18.60 -2.06
C LEU A 288 -1.68 18.31 -3.49
N PRO A 289 -1.53 17.07 -4.00
CA PRO A 289 -1.89 16.76 -5.37
C PRO A 289 -3.40 16.95 -5.56
N ALA A 290 -3.80 17.59 -6.67
CA ALA A 290 -5.20 17.94 -6.90
C ALA A 290 -6.14 16.73 -6.96
N ILE A 291 -5.62 15.55 -7.27
CA ILE A 291 -6.38 14.29 -7.26
C ILE A 291 -6.75 13.84 -5.85
N PHE A 292 -5.98 14.23 -4.84
CA PHE A 292 -6.27 13.95 -3.44
C PHE A 292 -7.38 14.89 -2.93
N THR A 293 -8.59 14.61 -3.40
CA THR A 293 -9.83 15.31 -3.10
C THR A 293 -10.93 14.29 -2.81
N ASP A 294 -11.97 14.73 -2.12
CA ASP A 294 -13.19 13.93 -1.93
C ASP A 294 -13.90 13.79 -3.29
N ILE A 295 -14.07 12.56 -3.76
CA ILE A 295 -14.83 12.24 -4.97
C ILE A 295 -16.02 11.35 -4.56
N PRO A 296 -17.20 11.93 -4.33
CA PRO A 296 -18.37 11.15 -3.92
C PRO A 296 -18.75 10.10 -4.97
N ALA A 297 -19.44 9.04 -4.53
CA ALA A 297 -19.88 7.94 -5.39
C ALA A 297 -20.49 8.38 -6.75
N ALA A 298 -21.37 9.38 -6.75
CA ALA A 298 -22.02 9.85 -7.98
C ALA A 298 -21.04 10.48 -8.99
N GLU A 299 -19.98 11.13 -8.51
CA GLU A 299 -18.92 11.68 -9.35
C GLU A 299 -17.96 10.57 -9.82
N TYR A 300 -17.62 9.64 -8.93
CA TYR A 300 -16.82 8.47 -9.29
C TYR A 300 -17.45 7.67 -10.44
N GLU A 301 -18.77 7.43 -10.44
CA GLU A 301 -19.45 6.70 -11.52
C GLU A 301 -19.29 7.38 -12.89
N LEU A 302 -19.14 8.72 -12.94
CA LEU A 302 -18.86 9.45 -14.17
C LEU A 302 -17.41 9.27 -14.64
N LEU A 303 -16.50 9.00 -13.71
CA LEU A 303 -15.07 8.80 -13.93
C LEU A 303 -14.68 7.33 -14.14
N ALA A 304 -15.51 6.37 -13.75
CA ALA A 304 -15.21 4.93 -13.88
C ALA A 304 -14.81 4.48 -15.31
N PRO A 305 -15.41 5.00 -16.40
CA PRO A 305 -14.92 4.68 -17.75
C PRO A 305 -13.53 5.25 -18.06
N LEU A 306 -13.11 6.32 -17.37
CA LEU A 306 -11.78 6.91 -17.49
C LEU A 306 -10.75 6.10 -16.70
N SER A 307 -11.09 5.56 -15.52
CA SER A 307 -10.16 4.70 -14.76
C SER A 307 -9.81 3.44 -15.54
N ALA A 308 -10.78 2.81 -16.21
CA ALA A 308 -10.52 1.67 -17.11
C ALA A 308 -9.59 2.03 -18.28
N LYS A 309 -9.72 3.23 -18.87
CA LYS A 309 -8.82 3.69 -19.94
C LYS A 309 -7.41 4.00 -19.42
N ALA A 310 -7.32 4.59 -18.23
CA ALA A 310 -6.04 4.85 -17.58
C ALA A 310 -5.31 3.53 -17.32
N PHE A 311 -6.00 2.52 -16.78
CA PHE A 311 -5.43 1.20 -16.56
C PHE A 311 -4.84 0.58 -17.83
N VAL A 312 -5.60 0.58 -18.94
CA VAL A 312 -5.09 0.06 -20.22
C VAL A 312 -3.87 0.85 -20.71
N ALA A 313 -3.83 2.16 -20.50
CA ALA A 313 -2.68 2.97 -20.88
C ALA A 313 -1.44 2.63 -20.05
N GLU A 314 -1.59 2.43 -18.75
CA GLU A 314 -0.49 2.06 -17.85
C GLU A 314 -0.01 0.63 -18.08
N ASP A 315 -0.91 -0.33 -18.35
CA ASP A 315 -0.54 -1.69 -18.77
C ASP A 315 0.28 -1.68 -20.07
N ARG A 316 -0.09 -0.83 -21.03
CA ARG A 316 0.74 -0.63 -22.25
C ARG A 316 2.13 -0.09 -21.92
N ARG A 317 2.26 0.89 -21.02
CA ARG A 317 3.58 1.41 -20.59
C ARG A 317 4.42 0.33 -19.92
N LYS A 318 3.82 -0.48 -19.05
CA LYS A 318 4.46 -1.62 -18.39
C LYS A 318 5.01 -2.61 -19.41
N MET A 319 4.21 -3.00 -20.39
CA MET A 319 4.66 -3.92 -21.45
C MET A 319 5.77 -3.32 -22.32
N ILE A 320 5.72 -2.01 -22.63
CA ILE A 320 6.80 -1.32 -23.34
C ILE A 320 8.10 -1.32 -22.52
N TYR A 321 8.02 -1.12 -21.21
CA TYR A 321 9.18 -1.18 -20.33
C TYR A 321 9.80 -2.60 -20.28
N LEU A 322 8.96 -3.62 -20.16
CA LEU A 322 9.39 -5.02 -20.02
C LEU A 322 9.94 -5.62 -21.32
N GLU A 323 9.27 -5.36 -22.45
CA GLU A 323 9.63 -5.92 -23.76
C GLU A 323 9.66 -4.79 -24.83
N PRO A 324 10.60 -3.84 -24.76
CA PRO A 324 10.60 -2.65 -25.62
C PRO A 324 10.70 -3.00 -27.11
N GLU A 325 11.47 -4.03 -27.47
CA GLU A 325 11.61 -4.50 -28.86
C GLU A 325 10.29 -4.99 -29.44
N ARG A 326 9.39 -5.51 -28.59
CA ARG A 326 8.11 -6.07 -29.01
C ARG A 326 6.99 -5.03 -29.05
N PHE A 327 6.98 -4.08 -28.11
CA PHE A 327 5.81 -3.23 -27.87
C PHE A 327 5.94 -1.76 -28.25
N THR A 328 7.15 -1.22 -28.39
CA THR A 328 7.34 0.23 -28.66
C THR A 328 6.61 0.68 -29.93
N ASP A 329 6.74 -0.08 -31.01
CA ASP A 329 6.10 0.19 -32.31
C ASP A 329 5.05 -0.88 -32.69
N ALA A 330 4.47 -1.55 -31.69
CA ALA A 330 3.50 -2.62 -31.89
C ALA A 330 2.21 -2.13 -32.56
N SER A 331 1.67 -2.93 -33.48
CA SER A 331 0.35 -2.69 -34.05
C SER A 331 -0.76 -2.96 -33.02
N GLU A 332 -1.95 -2.40 -33.25
CA GLU A 332 -3.12 -2.69 -32.41
C GLU A 332 -3.48 -4.19 -32.39
N ASP A 333 -3.15 -4.96 -33.44
CA ASP A 333 -3.35 -6.43 -33.44
C ASP A 333 -2.46 -7.13 -32.39
N VAL A 334 -1.22 -6.66 -32.20
CA VAL A 334 -0.31 -7.18 -31.16
C VAL A 334 -0.86 -6.86 -29.77
N TRP A 335 -1.35 -5.63 -29.56
CA TRP A 335 -1.98 -5.20 -28.31
C TRP A 335 -3.28 -5.97 -28.02
N ASN A 336 -4.13 -6.14 -29.02
CA ASN A 336 -5.36 -6.94 -28.91
C ASN A 336 -5.07 -8.41 -28.60
N GLY A 337 -3.96 -8.95 -29.13
CA GLY A 337 -3.50 -10.32 -28.85
C GLY A 337 -3.12 -10.55 -27.37
N ILE A 338 -2.60 -9.54 -26.68
CA ILE A 338 -2.32 -9.62 -25.22
C ILE A 338 -3.63 -9.64 -24.43
N SER A 339 -4.58 -8.76 -24.77
CA SER A 339 -5.88 -8.71 -24.07
C SER A 339 -6.69 -10.01 -24.18
N GLY A 340 -6.40 -10.86 -25.18
CA GLY A 340 -6.94 -12.21 -25.32
C GLY A 340 -6.20 -13.30 -24.53
N ALA A 341 -4.97 -13.05 -24.06
CA ALA A 341 -4.14 -14.00 -23.30
C ALA A 341 -4.05 -13.62 -21.80
N ASN A 342 -3.96 -12.33 -21.51
CA ASN A 342 -4.10 -11.71 -20.19
C ASN A 342 -5.50 -11.12 -20.05
N SER A 343 -6.53 -11.94 -20.25
CA SER A 343 -7.91 -11.46 -20.12
C SER A 343 -8.13 -10.97 -18.69
N VAL A 344 -8.06 -9.65 -18.52
CA VAL A 344 -8.84 -8.85 -17.58
C VAL A 344 -10.12 -9.62 -17.30
N CYS A 345 -10.32 -9.99 -16.03
CA CYS A 345 -11.55 -10.58 -15.53
C CYS A 345 -12.73 -9.94 -16.25
N ARG A 346 -13.44 -10.76 -17.05
CA ARG A 346 -14.66 -10.33 -17.72
C ARG A 346 -15.57 -9.70 -16.67
N PHE A 347 -15.68 -8.38 -16.71
CA PHE A 347 -16.81 -7.63 -16.18
C PHE A 347 -18.03 -8.00 -17.03
N GLU A 348 -18.52 -9.23 -16.90
CA GLU A 348 -19.86 -9.63 -17.33
C GLU A 348 -20.13 -11.08 -16.87
N SER A 349 -20.98 -11.18 -15.84
CA SER A 349 -21.83 -12.32 -15.52
C SER A 349 -21.25 -13.73 -15.71
N GLN A 350 -20.83 -14.37 -14.63
CA GLN A 350 -21.33 -15.71 -14.24
C GLN A 350 -20.63 -16.16 -12.96
N GLY A 351 -21.42 -16.33 -11.90
CA GLY A 351 -20.98 -17.06 -10.72
C GLY A 351 -20.66 -18.50 -11.11
N ARG A 352 -19.38 -18.88 -11.05
CA ARG A 352 -18.88 -20.21 -10.69
C ARG A 352 -17.35 -20.20 -10.59
N ARG A 353 -16.89 -21.17 -9.81
CA ARG A 353 -15.57 -21.37 -9.20
C ARG A 353 -14.53 -21.82 -10.23
N ASP A 354 -13.28 -21.64 -9.81
CA ASP A 354 -12.03 -22.21 -10.32
C ASP A 354 -11.38 -21.49 -11.50
N CYS A 355 -10.33 -20.71 -11.20
CA CYS A 355 -9.27 -20.37 -12.15
C CYS A 355 -7.92 -20.71 -11.48
N PRO A 356 -7.00 -21.43 -12.15
CA PRO A 356 -5.73 -21.82 -11.57
C PRO A 356 -4.80 -20.60 -11.52
N ALA A 357 -4.23 -20.39 -10.34
CA ALA A 357 -3.13 -19.49 -10.08
C ALA A 357 -1.86 -19.90 -10.85
N VAL A 358 -0.87 -19.02 -10.80
CA VAL A 358 0.54 -19.13 -11.25
C VAL A 358 0.82 -18.41 -12.58
N CYS A 359 0.90 -17.07 -12.52
CA CYS A 359 2.00 -16.40 -13.21
C CYS A 359 3.21 -16.43 -12.28
N SER A 360 3.92 -17.57 -12.27
CA SER A 360 5.30 -17.59 -11.80
C SER A 360 6.13 -16.90 -12.88
N PHE A 361 6.70 -15.74 -12.56
CA PHE A 361 7.81 -15.19 -13.34
C PHE A 361 9.01 -16.11 -13.12
N GLN A 362 9.28 -16.99 -14.10
CA GLN A 362 10.53 -17.74 -14.23
C GLN A 362 11.55 -16.94 -15.01
#